data_AF-A0A7L0ICD8-F1
#
_entry.id   AF-A0A7L0ICD8-F1
#
_cell.length_a   1.000
_cell.length_b   1.000
_cell.length_c   1.000
_cell.angle_alpha   90.00
_cell.angle_beta   90.00
_cell.angle_gamma   90.00
#
_symmetry.space_group_name_H-M   'P 1'
#
loop_
_entity.id
_entity.type
_entity.pdbx_description
1 polymer ?
#
loop_
_entity_poly.entity_id
_entity_poly.type
_entity_poly.pdbx_seq_one_letter_code
_entity_poly.pdbx_strand_id
1 'polypeptide(L)' 'RGYDFKFAGHAVWWYRQTPGGSLEWVSYIGGLTGTEKEYGAAVHGRATVSRDNSQSKSSLSLQRLRLQDSARYFCAV' A
#
# COMPACT_ATOMS: atom_id res chain seq x y z
N ARG A 1 23.84 2.12 -14.55
CA ARG A 1 23.40 0.71 -14.68
C ARG A 1 22.41 0.47 -13.55
N GLY A 2 21.13 0.72 -13.78
CA GLY A 2 20.07 0.43 -12.79
C GLY A 2 19.71 -1.04 -12.90
N TYR A 3 19.68 -1.76 -11.78
CA TYR A 3 19.11 -3.10 -11.75
C TYR A 3 17.59 -2.98 -11.89
N ASP A 4 16.98 -3.82 -12.73
CA ASP A 4 15.53 -3.95 -12.81
C ASP A 4 15.02 -4.46 -11.46
N PHE A 5 14.53 -3.56 -10.62
CA PHE A 5 13.91 -3.91 -9.36
C PHE A 5 12.60 -4.67 -9.63
N LYS A 6 12.47 -5.87 -9.05
CA LYS A 6 11.27 -6.69 -9.13
C LYS A 6 10.61 -6.73 -7.76
N PHE A 7 9.30 -6.44 -7.72
CA PHE A 7 8.55 -6.56 -6.47
C PHE A 7 8.42 -8.02 -6.03
N ALA A 8 8.50 -8.98 -6.96
CA ALA A 8 8.37 -10.40 -6.67
C ALA A 8 9.34 -10.83 -5.55
N GLY A 9 8.80 -11.47 -4.50
CA GLY A 9 9.56 -11.87 -3.32
C GLY A 9 9.65 -10.82 -2.21
N HIS A 10 9.28 -9.56 -2.48
CA HIS A 10 9.23 -8.49 -1.48
C HIS A 10 7.80 -8.10 -1.15
N ALA A 11 7.50 -7.96 0.14
CA ALA A 11 6.24 -7.38 0.58
C ALA A 11 6.15 -5.90 0.21
N VAL A 12 4.93 -5.38 0.08
CA VAL A 12 4.70 -3.96 -0.16
C VAL A 12 3.88 -3.39 0.99
N TRP A 13 4.37 -2.32 1.59
CA TRP A 13 3.68 -1.56 2.61
C TRP A 13 3.17 -0.25 2.03
N TRP A 14 1.94 0.11 2.39
CA TRP A 14 1.38 1.42 2.11
C TRP A 14 1.32 2.24 3.38
N TYR A 15 1.68 3.51 3.25
CA TYR A 15 1.63 4.51 4.28
C TYR A 15 0.90 5.74 3.79
N ARG A 16 0.40 6.56 4.73
CA ARG A 16 -0.13 7.88 4.42
C ARG A 16 0.38 8.91 5.41
N GLN A 17 0.46 10.16 4.99
CA GLN A 17 0.83 11.28 5.84
C GLN A 17 -0.10 12.47 5.58
N THR A 18 -0.82 12.91 6.61
CA THR A 18 -1.63 14.12 6.56
C THR A 18 -0.75 15.38 6.61
N PRO A 19 -1.23 16.55 6.16
CA PRO A 19 -0.47 17.79 6.29
C PRO A 19 -0.11 18.08 7.76
N GLY A 20 1.19 18.14 8.07
CA GLY A 20 1.69 18.34 9.45
C GLY A 20 1.60 17.11 10.37
N GLY A 21 1.12 15.97 9.87
CA GLY A 21 1.02 14.73 10.62
C GLY A 21 2.24 13.81 10.52
N SER A 22 2.24 12.76 11.35
CA SER A 22 3.18 11.64 11.24
C SER A 22 2.78 10.66 10.13
N LEU A 23 3.72 9.79 9.76
CA LEU A 23 3.48 8.70 8.82
C LEU A 23 2.60 7.64 9.51
N GLU A 24 1.44 7.35 8.92
CA GLU A 24 0.50 6.33 9.38
C GLU A 24 0.57 5.10 8.46
N TRP A 25 0.59 3.90 9.04
CA TRP A 25 0.51 2.66 8.27
C TRP A 25 -0.92 2.42 7.75
N VAL A 26 -1.03 2.03 6.47
CA VAL A 26 -2.31 1.87 5.76
C VAL A 26 -2.61 0.41 5.43
N SER A 27 -1.63 -0.31 4.87
CA SER A 27 -1.82 -1.72 4.54
C SER A 27 -0.50 -2.41 4.24
N TYR A 28 -0.56 -3.73 4.20
CA TYR A 28 0.50 -4.64 3.81
C TYR A 28 -0.03 -5.64 2.79
N ILE A 29 0.79 -5.98 1.80
CA ILE A 29 0.54 -7.12 0.90
C ILE A 29 1.82 -7.95 0.74
N GLY A 30 1.71 -9.25 0.99
CA GLY A 30 2.81 -10.19 0.91
C GLY A 30 3.43 -10.30 -0.49
N GLY A 31 4.68 -10.77 -0.54
CA GLY A 31 5.54 -10.82 -1.73
C GLY A 31 5.07 -11.73 -2.86
N LEU A 32 5.25 -13.03 -2.64
CA LEU A 32 5.20 -14.05 -3.70
C LEU A 32 3.82 -14.14 -4.34
N THR A 33 2.79 -14.33 -3.52
CA THR A 33 1.42 -14.57 -3.98
C THR A 33 0.50 -13.37 -3.76
N GLY A 34 0.87 -12.43 -2.87
CA GLY A 34 0.00 -11.34 -2.44
C GLY A 34 -1.27 -11.80 -1.74
N THR A 35 -1.31 -13.04 -1.23
CA THR A 35 -2.47 -13.62 -0.53
C THR A 35 -2.61 -13.07 0.89
N GLU A 36 -1.48 -12.85 1.56
CA GLU A 36 -1.46 -12.21 2.87
C GLU A 36 -1.67 -10.71 2.70
N LYS A 37 -2.71 -10.19 3.34
CA LYS A 37 -3.10 -8.79 3.28
C LYS A 37 -3.57 -8.33 4.64
N GLU A 38 -3.05 -7.20 5.08
CA GLU A 38 -3.49 -6.55 6.31
C GLU A 38 -3.80 -5.08 6.04
N TYR A 39 -4.70 -4.52 6.84
CA TYR A 39 -5.17 -3.15 6.69
C TYR A 39 -5.15 -2.43 8.03
N GLY A 40 -4.69 -1.17 8.01
CA GLY A 40 -4.74 -0.28 9.15
C GLY A 40 -6.18 -0.02 9.58
N ALA A 41 -6.39 0.13 10.89
CA ALA A 41 -7.71 0.30 11.49
C ALA A 41 -8.52 1.44 10.86
N ALA A 42 -7.85 2.53 10.47
CA ALA A 42 -8.50 3.68 9.84
C ALA A 42 -9.15 3.37 8.47
N VAL A 43 -8.65 2.36 7.75
CA VAL A 43 -9.09 1.99 6.40
C VAL A 43 -9.67 0.58 6.31
N HIS A 44 -9.72 -0.16 7.41
CA HIS A 44 -10.24 -1.53 7.45
C HIS A 44 -11.68 -1.59 6.92
N GLY A 45 -11.96 -2.56 6.04
CA GLY A 45 -13.26 -2.70 5.37
C GLY A 45 -13.57 -1.63 4.30
N ARG A 46 -12.60 -0.77 3.96
CA ARG A 46 -12.70 0.24 2.89
C ARG A 46 -11.54 0.17 1.90
N ALA A 47 -10.36 -0.22 2.37
CA ALA A 47 -9.19 -0.41 1.53
C ALA A 47 -9.18 -1.78 0.86
N THR A 48 -8.59 -1.83 -0.33
CA THR A 48 -8.25 -3.07 -1.04
C THR A 48 -6.87 -2.88 -1.67
N VAL A 49 -5.94 -3.78 -1.35
CA VAL A 49 -4.62 -3.81 -1.99
C VAL A 49 -4.50 -4.95 -2.99
N SER A 50 -3.80 -4.65 -4.08
CA SER A 50 -3.42 -5.61 -5.11
C SER A 50 -2.00 -5.34 -5.60
N ARG A 51 -1.43 -6.34 -6.28
CA ARG A 51 -0.11 -6.26 -6.88
C ARG A 51 -0.07 -7.06 -8.18
N ASP A 52 0.77 -6.62 -9.10
CA ASP A 52 1.16 -7.33 -10.31
C ASP A 52 2.68 -7.43 -10.34
N ASN A 53 3.18 -8.65 -10.09
CA ASN A 53 4.61 -8.95 -10.04
C ASN A 53 5.28 -8.90 -11.41
N SER A 54 4.54 -9.13 -12.50
CA SER A 54 5.08 -9.06 -13.86
C SER A 54 5.45 -7.61 -14.23
N GLN A 55 4.70 -6.66 -13.67
CA GLN A 55 4.85 -5.22 -13.92
C GLN A 55 5.53 -4.46 -12.78
N SER A 56 5.85 -5.13 -11.66
CA SER A 56 6.34 -4.49 -10.43
C SER A 56 5.45 -3.32 -9.99
N LYS A 57 4.13 -3.57 -10.00
CA LYS A 57 3.11 -2.58 -9.69
C LYS A 57 2.33 -3.00 -8.45
N SER A 58 2.10 -2.07 -7.54
CA SER A 58 1.11 -2.22 -6.46
C SER A 58 0.01 -1.19 -6.62
N SER A 59 -1.18 -1.49 -6.12
CA SER A 59 -2.32 -0.59 -6.17
C SER A 59 -3.07 -0.63 -4.85
N LEU A 60 -3.43 0.54 -4.35
CA LEU A 60 -4.29 0.76 -3.20
C LEU A 60 -5.59 1.40 -3.71
N SER A 61 -6.70 0.67 -3.58
CA SER A 61 -8.04 1.20 -3.82
C SER A 61 -8.70 1.50 -2.48
N LEU A 62 -9.31 2.67 -2.34
CA LEU A 62 -9.99 3.10 -1.13
C LEU A 62 -11.43 3.50 -1.46
N GLN A 63 -12.39 2.80 -0.85
CA GLN A 63 -13.81 3.05 -1.05
C GLN A 63 -14.39 3.93 0.06
N ARG A 64 -15.48 4.65 -0.24
CA ARG A 64 -16.19 5.53 0.72
C ARG A 64 -15.21 6.49 1.40
N LEU A 65 -14.54 7.31 0.59
CA LEU A 65 -13.53 8.28 1.06
C LEU A 65 -14.13 9.21 2.11
N ARG A 66 -13.31 9.50 3.13
CA ARG A 66 -13.62 10.43 4.22
C ARG A 66 -12.65 11.60 4.15
N LEU A 67 -13.00 12.72 4.80
CA LEU A 67 -12.13 13.90 4.86
C LEU A 67 -10.74 13.56 5.44
N GLN A 68 -10.68 12.63 6.41
CA GLN A 68 -9.43 12.17 7.03
C GLN A 68 -8.55 11.31 6.11
N ASP A 69 -9.04 10.89 4.94
CA ASP A 69 -8.24 10.16 3.96
C ASP A 69 -7.44 11.10 3.04
N SER A 70 -7.62 12.43 3.17
CA SER A 70 -6.81 13.42 2.44
C SER A 70 -5.39 13.46 3.00
N ALA A 71 -4.47 12.79 2.30
CA ALA A 71 -3.09 12.61 2.72
C ALA A 71 -2.18 12.36 1.49
N ARG A 72 -0.88 12.50 1.68
CA ARG A 72 0.11 11.92 0.75
C ARG A 72 0.21 10.43 1.03
N TYR A 73 0.16 9.62 -0.02
CA TYR A 73 0.29 8.17 0.08
C TYR A 73 1.65 7.72 -0.45
N PHE A 74 2.28 6.82 0.28
CA PHE A 74 3.60 6.28 -0.03
C PHE A 74 3.51 4.76 -0.08
N CYS A 75 4.29 4.15 -0.97
CA CYS A 75 4.52 2.72 -0.95
C CYS A 75 6.01 2.46 -0.68
N ALA A 76 6.29 1.39 0.05
CA ALA A 76 7.63 0.90 0.36
C ALA A 76 7.68 -0.60 0.08
N VAL A 77 8.84 -1.09 -0.38
CA VAL A 77 9.10 -2.48 -0.77
C VAL A 77 10.38 -2.96 -0.10
#